data_AF-A0A1I3T3A7-F1
#
_entry.id   AF-A0A1I3T3A7-F1
#
_cell.length_a   1.000
_cell.length_b   1.000
_cell.length_c   1.000
_cell.angle_alpha   90.00
_cell.angle_beta   90.00
_cell.angle_gamma   90.00
#
_symmetry.space_group_name_H-M   'P 1'
#
loop_
_entity.id
_entity.type
_entity.pdbx_description
1 polymer ?
#
loop_
_entity_poly.entity_id
_entity_poly.type
_entity_poly.pdbx_seq_one_letter_code
_entity_poly.pdbx_strand_id
1 'polypeptide(L)' 'MKKLILINAIVWASIVMVGAYLFKGDENWKYFFGLILVAFSIVNCLMANLIKKDKKSCSAFR' A
#
# COMPACT_ATOMS: atom_id res chain seq x y z
N MET A 1 -2.90 11.89 9.38
CA MET A 1 -3.64 10.61 9.41
C MET A 1 -4.49 10.41 8.15
N LYS A 2 -5.66 11.03 8.01
CA LYS A 2 -6.57 10.82 6.86
C LYS A 2 -5.94 11.16 5.50
N LYS A 3 -5.21 12.27 5.41
CA LYS A 3 -4.54 12.72 4.17
C LYS A 3 -3.47 11.73 3.67
N LEU A 4 -2.68 11.14 4.57
CA LEU A 4 -1.62 10.18 4.22
C LEU A 4 -2.18 8.85 3.73
N ILE A 5 -3.24 8.36 4.38
CA ILE A 5 -3.96 7.15 3.94
C ILE A 5 -4.57 7.37 2.56
N LEU A 6 -5.12 8.56 2.32
CA LEU A 6 -5.72 8.92 1.04
C LEU A 6 -4.69 9.02 -0.08
N ILE A 7 -3.52 9.63 0.18
CA ILE A 7 -2.41 9.68 -0.78
C ILE A 7 -1.91 8.27 -1.11
N ASN A 8 -1.74 7.41 -0.09
CA ASN A 8 -1.33 6.02 -0.31
C ASN A 8 -2.34 5.25 -1.18
N ALA A 9 -3.64 5.41 -0.91
CA ALA A 9 -4.69 4.77 -1.70
C ALA A 9 -4.69 5.25 -3.17
N ILE A 10 -4.50 6.55 -3.39
CA ILE A 10 -4.41 7.12 -4.75
C ILE A 10 -3.19 6.54 -5.50
N VAL A 11 -2.02 6.49 -4.86
CA VAL A 11 -0.80 5.94 -5.48
C VAL A 11 -1.01 4.49 -5.92
N TRP A 12 -1.59 3.65 -5.06
CA TRP A 12 -1.87 2.26 -5.41
C TRP A 12 -2.95 2.11 -6.48
N ALA A 13 -3.98 2.97 -6.48
CA ALA A 13 -4.97 3.00 -7.54
C ALA A 13 -4.33 3.34 -8.90
N SER A 14 -3.40 4.31 -8.94
CA SER A 14 -2.64 4.66 -10.14
C SER A 14 -1.81 3.47 -10.64
N ILE A 15 -1.11 2.77 -9.75
CA ILE A 15 -0.28 1.61 -10.08
C ILE A 15 -1.13 0.48 -10.67
N VAL A 16 -2.28 0.18 -10.06
CA VAL A 16 -3.21 -0.84 -10.58
C VAL A 16 -3.76 -0.43 -11.95
N MET A 17 -4.10 0.84 -12.14
CA MET A 17 -4.65 1.34 -13.40
C MET A 17 -3.62 1.28 -14.53
N VAL A 18 -2.39 1.72 -14.27
CA VAL A 18 -1.26 1.63 -15.23
C VAL A 18 -0.92 0.17 -15.53
N GLY A 19 -0.89 -0.68 -14.50
CA GLY A 19 -0.73 -2.12 -14.66
C GLY A 19 -1.80 -2.74 -15.55
N ALA A 20 -3.07 -2.43 -15.28
CA ALA A 20 -4.21 -2.95 -16.04
C ALA A 20 -4.15 -2.52 -17.50
N TYR A 21 -3.63 -1.32 -17.76
CA TYR A 21 -3.43 -0.82 -19.11
C TYR A 21 -2.28 -1.55 -19.83
N LEU A 22 -1.13 -1.72 -19.16
CA LEU A 22 0.06 -2.36 -19.74
C LEU A 22 -0.12 -3.87 -19.97
N PHE A 23 -0.85 -4.55 -19.10
CA PHE A 23 -1.01 -6.01 -19.13
C PHE A 23 -2.38 -6.47 -19.65
N LYS A 24 -3.16 -5.57 -20.28
CA LYS A 24 -4.56 -5.80 -20.69
C LYS A 24 -4.78 -7.02 -21.62
N GLY A 25 -3.73 -7.53 -22.25
CA GLY A 25 -3.79 -8.70 -23.14
C GLY A 25 -2.82 -9.82 -22.78
N ASP A 26 -2.15 -9.73 -21.63
CA ASP A 26 -1.12 -10.67 -21.23
C ASP A 26 -1.66 -11.61 -20.14
N GLU A 27 -1.46 -12.93 -20.30
CA GLU A 27 -1.87 -13.92 -19.29
C GLU A 27 -1.21 -13.66 -17.93
N ASN A 28 -0.08 -12.92 -17.94
CA ASN A 28 0.64 -12.50 -16.75
C ASN A 28 -0.07 -11.47 -15.88
N TRP A 29 -1.19 -10.89 -16.34
CA TRP A 29 -1.99 -9.96 -15.54
C TRP A 29 -2.40 -10.54 -14.18
N LYS A 30 -2.75 -11.83 -14.12
CA LYS A 30 -3.12 -12.49 -12.86
C LYS A 30 -1.95 -12.51 -11.86
N TYR A 31 -0.75 -12.79 -12.33
CA TYR A 31 0.46 -12.81 -11.50
C TYR A 31 0.85 -11.41 -11.06
N PHE A 32 0.79 -10.43 -11.97
CA PHE A 32 1.08 -9.03 -11.66
C PHE A 32 0.11 -8.45 -10.62
N PHE A 33 -1.19 -8.71 -10.80
CA PHE A 33 -2.21 -8.28 -9.86
C PHE A 33 -2.05 -8.93 -8.47
N GLY A 34 -1.72 -10.23 -8.43
CA GLY A 34 -1.41 -10.94 -7.19
C GLY A 34 -0.18 -10.34 -6.47
N LEU A 35 0.88 -10.03 -7.21
CA LEU A 35 2.09 -9.41 -6.67
C LEU A 35 1.80 -8.03 -6.06
N ILE A 36 1.01 -7.22 -6.76
CA ILE A 36 0.55 -5.89 -6.29
C ILE A 36 -0.22 -6.01 -4.97
N LEU A 37 -1.15 -6.96 -4.86
CA LEU A 37 -1.94 -7.16 -3.63
C LEU A 37 -1.07 -7.56 -2.44
N VAL A 38 -0.10 -8.44 -2.65
CA VAL A 38 0.84 -8.87 -1.61
C VAL A 38 1.73 -7.69 -1.19
N ALA A 39 2.31 -6.98 -2.14
CA ALA A 39 3.13 -5.80 -1.88
C ALA A 39 2.33 -4.70 -1.15
N PHE A 40 1.08 -4.44 -1.57
CA PHE A 40 0.18 -3.52 -0.89
C PHE A 40 -0.04 -3.90 0.57
N SER A 41 -0.30 -5.17 0.83
CA SER A 41 -0.55 -5.67 2.19
C SER A 41 0.68 -5.52 3.09
N ILE A 42 1.87 -5.84 2.57
CA ILE A 42 3.14 -5.70 3.31
C ILE A 42 3.42 -4.23 3.63
N VAL A 43 3.32 -3.35 2.62
CA VAL A 43 3.60 -1.91 2.81
C VAL A 43 2.59 -1.27 3.76
N ASN A 44 1.30 -1.59 3.66
CA ASN A 44 0.31 -1.07 4.60
C ASN A 44 0.52 -1.61 6.03
N CYS A 45 0.91 -2.88 6.18
CA CYS A 45 1.23 -3.44 7.49
C CYS A 45 2.45 -2.75 8.11
N LEU A 46 3.52 -2.54 7.32
CA LEU A 46 4.72 -1.83 7.76
C LEU A 46 4.39 -0.39 8.15
N MET A 47 3.64 0.33 7.31
CA MET A 47 3.24 1.71 7.55
C MET A 47 2.35 1.82 8.79
N ALA A 48 1.41 0.88 9.00
CA ALA A 48 0.61 0.82 10.21
C ALA A 48 1.45 0.58 11.48
N ASN A 49 2.47 -0.28 11.40
CA ASN A 49 3.38 -0.56 12.50
C ASN A 49 4.29 0.63 12.83
N LEU A 50 4.80 1.34 11.82
CA LEU A 50 5.57 2.58 12.00
C LEU A 50 4.73 3.66 12.68
N ILE A 51 3.49 3.86 12.22
CA ILE A 51 2.55 4.81 12.83
C ILE A 51 2.22 4.41 14.29
N LYS A 52 2.11 3.10 14.58
CA LYS A 52 1.88 2.61 15.96
C LYS A 52 3.08 2.83 16.87
N LYS A 53 4.32 2.71 16.36
CA LYS A 53 5.56 2.98 17.11
C LYS A 53 5.67 4.45 17.48
N ASP A 54 5.33 5.34 16.56
CA ASP A 54 5.33 6.79 16.78
C ASP A 54 4.39 7.21 17.93
N LYS A 55 3.18 6.60 17.98
CA LYS A 55 2.24 6.81 19.09
C LYS A 55 2.71 6.29 20.45
N LYS A 56 3.46 5.19 20.51
CA LYS A 56 3.94 4.62 21.79
C LYS A 56 5.09 5.44 22.40
N SER A 57 5.91 6.08 21.58
CA SER A 57 7.02 6.92 22.06
C SER A 57 6.55 8.12 22.88
N CYS A 58 5.33 8.62 22.65
CA CYS A 58 4.76 9.73 23.41
C CYS A 58 4.04 9.31 24.71
N SER A 59 4.05 8.02 25.05
CA SER A 59 3.42 7.47 26.27
C SER A 59 4.41 6.79 27.23
N ALA A 60 5.67 6.65 26.83
CA ALA A 60 6.74 6.08 27.67
C ALA A 60 7.43 7.13 28.56
N PHE A 61 7.00 8.39 28.49
CA PHE A 61 7.38 9.46 29.41
C PHE A 61 6.15 9.82 30.27
N ARG A 62 5.78 8.92 31.18
CA ARG A 62 4.89 9.23 32.30
C ARG A 62 5.27 8.39 33.50
#